data_AF-A0A848NN84-F1
#
_entry.id   AF-A0A848NN84-F1
#
_cell.length_a   1.000
_cell.length_b   1.000
_cell.length_c   1.000
_cell.angle_alpha   90.00
_cell.angle_beta   90.00
_cell.angle_gamma   90.00
#
_symmetry.space_group_name_H-M   'P 1'
#
loop_
_entity.id
_entity.type
_entity.pdbx_description
1 polymer ?
#
loop_
_entity_poly.entity_id
_entity_poly.type
_entity_poly.pdbx_seq_one_letter_code
_entity_poly.pdbx_strand_id
1 'polypeptide(L)'
;MIRHRPLALTAAAFALCAASTSDAQSDREVVDTTVARSANVCPGHSKERTTPTVKLVPVGALRVLLDKGFVMCPDRRLDADAPVAWYGQWGVYAWNPEVDGAGKLAAAQIDKMTRSEDFPTDTRVWSLAGEALKNRTVPAFEPRPGAAVRVKVQ
;
A
#
# COMPACT_ATOMS: atom_id res chain seq x y z
N MET A 1 79.06 18.65 -11.14
CA MET A 1 78.30 17.83 -10.16
C MET A 1 77.16 17.15 -10.91
N ILE A 2 77.19 15.82 -10.92
CA ILE A 2 76.18 14.95 -11.54
C ILE A 2 75.15 14.60 -10.47
N ARG A 3 73.85 14.72 -10.79
CA ARG A 3 72.83 13.68 -10.56
C ARG A 3 71.44 14.18 -10.99
N HIS A 4 71.01 13.71 -12.16
CA HIS A 4 69.60 13.48 -12.42
C HIS A 4 69.09 12.41 -11.46
N ARG A 5 67.88 12.63 -10.92
CA ARG A 5 67.09 11.59 -10.26
C ARG A 5 65.61 11.72 -10.63
N PRO A 6 64.89 10.59 -10.62
CA PRO A 6 63.95 10.23 -11.67
C PRO A 6 62.51 10.12 -11.17
N LEU A 7 61.60 9.80 -12.12
CA LEU A 7 60.35 9.06 -11.97
C LEU A 7 59.37 9.49 -10.85
N ALA A 8 58.15 9.84 -11.23
CA ALA A 8 57.06 8.86 -11.20
C ALA A 8 55.77 9.46 -11.80
N LEU A 9 55.33 8.88 -12.92
CA LEU A 9 53.92 8.92 -13.32
C LEU A 9 53.08 8.40 -12.14
N THR A 10 52.11 9.17 -11.69
CA THR A 10 50.97 8.65 -10.93
C THR A 10 49.70 8.96 -11.70
N ALA A 11 49.35 8.03 -12.57
CA ALA A 11 48.00 7.85 -13.06
C ALA A 11 47.14 7.36 -11.91
N ALA A 12 46.04 8.05 -11.63
CA ALA A 12 44.91 7.51 -10.88
C ALA A 12 43.63 8.24 -11.30
N ALA A 13 43.19 7.96 -12.52
CA ALA A 13 41.80 8.13 -12.90
C ALA A 13 41.00 7.01 -12.23
N PHE A 14 40.30 7.33 -11.15
CA PHE A 14 39.20 6.53 -10.62
C PHE A 14 37.96 7.42 -10.56
N ALA A 15 37.33 7.62 -11.71
CA ALA A 15 35.95 8.05 -11.75
C ALA A 15 35.10 6.85 -11.29
N LEU A 16 34.79 6.80 -9.99
CA LEU A 16 33.74 5.93 -9.48
C LEU A 16 32.42 6.42 -10.09
N CYS A 17 31.98 5.75 -11.16
CA CYS A 17 30.56 5.69 -11.45
C CYS A 17 29.91 4.96 -10.26
N ALA A 18 29.41 5.73 -9.29
CA ALA A 18 28.40 5.25 -8.39
C ALA A 18 27.17 4.94 -9.25
N ALA A 19 27.10 3.70 -9.74
CA ALA A 19 25.87 3.16 -10.29
C ALA A 19 24.87 3.18 -9.13
N SER A 20 24.01 4.19 -9.11
CA SER A 20 22.81 4.18 -8.29
C SER A 20 22.04 2.92 -8.70
N THR A 21 22.13 1.85 -7.92
CA THR A 21 21.25 0.69 -8.07
C THR A 21 19.88 1.17 -7.64
N SER A 22 19.17 1.79 -8.57
CA SER A 22 17.72 1.92 -8.48
C SER A 22 17.19 0.51 -8.66
N ASP A 23 17.24 -0.29 -7.59
CA ASP A 23 16.66 -1.63 -7.55
C ASP A 23 15.17 -1.47 -7.83
N ALA A 24 14.79 -1.80 -9.07
CA ALA A 24 13.39 -1.84 -9.45
C ALA A 24 12.72 -2.92 -8.60
N GLN A 25 12.03 -2.51 -7.54
CA GLN A 25 11.31 -3.42 -6.66
C GLN A 25 10.43 -4.34 -7.50
N SER A 26 10.65 -5.65 -7.37
CA SER A 26 9.93 -6.63 -8.18
C SER A 26 8.43 -6.59 -7.86
N ASP A 27 7.58 -6.91 -8.84
CA ASP A 27 6.13 -6.91 -8.65
C ASP A 27 5.70 -7.87 -7.52
N ARG A 28 6.40 -8.99 -7.38
CA ARG A 28 6.21 -9.93 -6.28
C ARG A 28 6.52 -9.30 -4.92
N GLU A 29 7.64 -8.59 -4.83
CA GLU A 29 8.05 -7.92 -3.60
C GLU A 29 7.08 -6.81 -3.19
N VAL A 30 6.50 -6.08 -4.16
CA VAL A 30 5.45 -5.09 -3.89
C VAL A 30 4.21 -5.75 -3.24
N VAL A 31 3.78 -6.90 -3.78
CA VAL A 31 2.67 -7.68 -3.23
C VAL A 31 3.00 -8.18 -1.82
N ASP A 32 4.16 -8.81 -1.64
CA ASP A 32 4.58 -9.37 -0.35
C ASP A 32 4.73 -8.27 0.71
N THR A 33 5.29 -7.11 0.34
CA THR A 33 5.40 -5.93 1.22
C THR A 33 4.03 -5.38 1.60
N THR A 34 3.09 -5.33 0.67
CA THR A 34 1.71 -4.90 0.96
C THR A 34 1.05 -5.84 1.97
N VAL A 35 1.16 -7.16 1.77
CA VAL A 35 0.61 -8.15 2.71
C VAL A 35 1.27 -8.04 4.09
N ALA A 36 2.59 -7.82 4.15
CA ALA A 36 3.32 -7.62 5.40
C ALA A 36 2.85 -6.35 6.13
N ARG A 37 2.60 -5.26 5.41
CA ARG A 37 2.05 -4.03 5.99
C ARG A 37 0.68 -4.27 6.61
N SER A 38 -0.19 -5.00 5.92
CA SER A 38 -1.49 -5.39 6.46
C SER A 38 -1.38 -6.20 7.76
N ALA A 39 -0.38 -7.06 7.88
CA ALA A 39 -0.16 -7.85 9.11
C ALA A 39 0.13 -6.97 10.33
N ASN A 40 0.80 -5.83 10.14
CA ASN A 40 1.15 -4.92 11.23
C ASN A 40 -0.02 -4.03 11.67
N VAL A 41 -1.00 -3.80 10.78
CA VAL A 41 -2.05 -2.80 10.99
C VAL A 41 -3.42 -3.41 11.23
N CYS A 42 -3.78 -4.46 10.50
CA CYS A 42 -5.16 -4.92 10.40
C CYS A 42 -5.47 -5.99 11.46
N PRO A 43 -6.45 -5.79 12.36
CA PRO A 43 -6.83 -6.82 13.33
C PRO A 43 -7.25 -8.13 12.66
N GLY A 44 -8.06 -8.04 11.59
CA GLY A 44 -8.59 -9.18 10.84
C GLY A 44 -7.59 -9.89 9.91
N HIS A 45 -6.34 -9.45 9.83
CA HIS A 45 -5.35 -10.04 8.92
C HIS A 45 -5.14 -11.54 9.18
N SER A 46 -5.16 -12.31 8.10
CA SER A 46 -4.36 -13.53 7.95
C SER A 46 -3.81 -13.54 6.52
N LYS A 47 -2.79 -14.36 6.24
CA LYS A 47 -2.25 -14.46 4.88
C LYS A 47 -3.33 -14.97 3.91
N GLU A 48 -4.13 -15.92 4.36
CA GLU A 48 -5.20 -16.57 3.59
C GLU A 48 -6.32 -15.59 3.25
N ARG A 49 -6.69 -14.68 4.16
CA ARG A 49 -7.72 -13.66 3.92
C ARG A 49 -7.21 -12.48 3.10
N THR A 50 -5.96 -12.09 3.30
CA THR A 50 -5.43 -10.83 2.76
C THR A 50 -4.84 -11.00 1.36
N THR A 51 -4.00 -12.03 1.18
CA THR A 51 -3.21 -12.21 -0.04
C THR A 51 -4.04 -12.31 -1.32
N PRO A 52 -5.18 -13.04 -1.35
CA PRO A 52 -5.98 -13.14 -2.57
C PRO A 52 -6.45 -11.79 -3.08
N THR A 53 -6.88 -10.89 -2.19
CA THR A 53 -7.38 -9.56 -2.59
C THR A 53 -6.24 -8.63 -2.99
N VAL A 54 -5.10 -8.65 -2.28
CA VAL A 54 -3.91 -7.86 -2.66
C VAL A 54 -3.45 -8.21 -4.07
N LYS A 55 -3.46 -9.49 -4.45
CA LYS A 55 -3.07 -9.95 -5.79
C LYS A 55 -4.02 -9.51 -6.92
N LEU A 56 -5.23 -9.06 -6.59
CA LEU A 56 -6.16 -8.50 -7.58
C LEU A 56 -5.86 -7.04 -7.92
N VAL A 57 -5.09 -6.34 -7.07
CA VAL A 57 -4.77 -4.94 -7.27
C VAL A 57 -3.63 -4.81 -8.29
N PRO A 58 -3.73 -3.91 -9.29
CA PRO A 58 -2.62 -3.62 -10.18
C PRO A 58 -1.38 -3.20 -9.40
N VAL A 59 -0.20 -3.73 -9.77
CA VAL A 59 1.03 -3.48 -9.00
C VAL A 59 1.39 -1.99 -8.94
N GLY A 60 1.11 -1.23 -9.99
CA GLY A 60 1.26 0.24 -9.98
C GLY A 60 0.42 0.90 -8.88
N ALA A 61 -0.82 0.46 -8.67
CA ALA A 61 -1.66 0.95 -7.59
C ALA A 61 -1.13 0.51 -6.22
N LEU A 62 -0.60 -0.72 -6.09
CA LEU A 62 0.05 -1.16 -4.86
C LEU A 62 1.28 -0.31 -4.49
N ARG A 63 2.09 0.08 -5.48
CA ARG A 63 3.22 1.01 -5.27
C ARG A 63 2.73 2.35 -4.72
N VAL A 64 1.62 2.90 -5.26
CA VAL A 64 1.00 4.11 -4.73
C VAL A 64 0.51 3.92 -3.29
N LEU A 65 -0.09 2.78 -2.95
CA LEU A 65 -0.50 2.49 -1.58
C LEU A 65 0.70 2.48 -0.63
N LEU A 66 1.79 1.79 -1.00
CA LEU A 66 3.00 1.72 -0.19
C LEU A 66 3.63 3.10 0.01
N ASP A 67 3.75 3.89 -1.06
CA ASP A 67 4.28 5.26 -1.04
C ASP A 67 3.48 6.18 -0.12
N LYS A 68 2.14 6.17 -0.26
CA LYS A 68 1.24 7.01 0.56
C LYS A 68 0.98 6.45 1.96
N GLY A 69 1.52 5.27 2.25
CA GLY A 69 1.36 4.59 3.51
C GLY A 69 -0.04 4.01 3.77
N PHE A 70 -0.82 3.78 2.71
CA PHE A 70 -2.14 3.19 2.79
C PHE A 70 -2.10 1.68 2.97
N VAL A 71 -3.17 1.13 3.54
CA VAL A 71 -3.20 -0.27 3.98
C VAL A 71 -4.48 -0.95 3.52
N MET A 72 -4.37 -2.24 3.20
CA MET A 72 -5.50 -3.10 2.86
C MET A 72 -5.83 -4.01 4.04
N CYS A 73 -7.03 -3.91 4.62
CA CYS A 73 -7.44 -4.66 5.80
C CYS A 73 -8.71 -5.50 5.58
N PRO A 74 -8.66 -6.85 5.69
CA PRO A 74 -9.90 -7.61 5.78
C PRO A 74 -10.63 -7.28 7.10
N ASP A 75 -11.91 -6.96 7.04
CA ASP A 75 -12.79 -6.67 8.18
C ASP A 75 -14.14 -7.39 7.99
N ARG A 76 -14.34 -8.46 8.74
CA ARG A 76 -15.55 -9.30 8.71
C ARG A 76 -16.78 -8.62 9.33
N ARG A 77 -16.59 -7.48 9.99
CA ARG A 77 -17.69 -6.73 10.62
C ARG A 77 -18.45 -5.87 9.61
N LEU A 78 -17.87 -5.61 8.43
CA LEU A 78 -18.57 -5.02 7.30
C LEU A 78 -19.64 -6.00 6.80
N ASP A 79 -20.87 -5.56 6.57
CA ASP A 79 -21.96 -6.44 6.14
C ASP A 79 -22.10 -6.51 4.61
N ALA A 80 -23.02 -7.35 4.13
CA ALA A 80 -23.25 -7.59 2.71
C ALA A 80 -23.78 -6.37 1.94
N ASP A 81 -24.44 -5.43 2.63
CA ASP A 81 -24.94 -4.19 2.03
C ASP A 81 -23.81 -3.18 1.85
N ALA A 82 -22.81 -3.21 2.73
CA ALA A 82 -21.67 -2.29 2.78
C ALA A 82 -20.31 -3.02 2.91
N PRO A 83 -19.96 -3.93 1.98
CA PRO A 83 -18.85 -4.87 2.20
C PRO A 83 -17.47 -4.27 1.94
N VAL A 84 -17.37 -3.04 1.44
CA VAL A 84 -16.09 -2.37 1.16
C VAL A 84 -16.15 -0.94 1.69
N ALA A 85 -15.09 -0.53 2.37
CA ALA A 85 -14.96 0.82 2.92
C ALA A 85 -13.55 1.38 2.70
N TRP A 86 -13.47 2.70 2.56
CA TRP A 86 -12.26 3.48 2.67
C TRP A 86 -12.37 4.31 3.93
N TYR A 87 -11.48 4.07 4.90
CA TYR A 87 -11.37 4.87 6.10
C TYR A 87 -10.31 5.95 5.89
N GLY A 88 -10.73 7.08 5.32
CA GLY A 88 -9.80 8.12 4.85
C GLY A 88 -8.90 8.74 5.91
N GLN A 89 -9.41 8.86 7.13
CA GLN A 89 -8.64 9.34 8.27
C GLN A 89 -7.40 8.46 8.51
N TRP A 90 -7.56 7.14 8.36
CA TRP A 90 -6.55 6.12 8.64
C TRP A 90 -5.73 5.72 7.42
N GLY A 91 -6.22 6.03 6.21
CA GLY A 91 -5.62 5.57 4.97
C GLY A 91 -5.83 4.07 4.73
N VAL A 92 -7.00 3.54 5.11
CA VAL A 92 -7.27 2.10 5.09
C VAL A 92 -8.38 1.74 4.11
N TYR A 93 -8.08 0.83 3.18
CA TYR A 93 -9.08 0.12 2.39
C TYR A 93 -9.46 -1.15 3.12
N ALA A 94 -10.73 -1.30 3.47
CA ALA A 94 -11.26 -2.47 4.13
C ALA A 94 -12.31 -3.20 3.28
N TRP A 95 -12.38 -4.51 3.44
CA TRP A 95 -13.41 -5.33 2.81
C TRP A 95 -13.82 -6.51 3.70
N ASN A 96 -15.06 -6.98 3.58
CA ASN A 96 -15.45 -8.25 4.18
C ASN A 96 -14.96 -9.41 3.29
N PRO A 97 -14.02 -10.26 3.75
CA PRO A 97 -13.54 -11.40 2.97
C PRO A 97 -14.56 -12.54 2.85
N GLU A 98 -15.66 -12.51 3.61
CA GLU A 98 -16.73 -13.53 3.61
C GLU A 98 -17.88 -13.17 2.67
N VAL A 99 -17.85 -11.97 2.06
CA VAL A 99 -18.84 -11.55 1.06
C VAL A 99 -18.25 -11.75 -0.33
N ASP A 100 -18.89 -12.60 -1.13
CA ASP A 100 -18.47 -12.89 -2.49
C ASP A 100 -18.39 -11.60 -3.33
N GLY A 101 -17.26 -11.42 -4.02
CA GLY A 101 -17.00 -10.25 -4.86
C GLY A 101 -16.45 -9.02 -4.12
N ALA A 102 -16.50 -8.95 -2.78
CA ALA A 102 -16.03 -7.79 -2.02
C ALA A 102 -14.54 -7.50 -2.24
N GLY A 103 -13.68 -8.53 -2.28
CA GLY A 103 -12.25 -8.36 -2.58
C GLY A 103 -12.00 -7.78 -3.97
N LYS A 104 -12.77 -8.23 -4.98
CA LYS A 104 -12.68 -7.69 -6.35
C LYS A 104 -13.14 -6.23 -6.40
N LEU A 105 -14.22 -5.90 -5.69
CA LEU A 105 -14.69 -4.53 -5.56
C LEU A 105 -13.64 -3.64 -4.87
N ALA A 106 -13.04 -4.10 -3.77
CA ALA A 106 -11.99 -3.36 -3.09
C ALA A 106 -10.80 -3.07 -4.02
N ALA A 107 -10.34 -4.06 -4.78
CA ALA A 107 -9.29 -3.87 -5.77
C ALA A 107 -9.67 -2.86 -6.86
N ALA A 108 -10.92 -2.90 -7.34
CA ALA A 108 -11.41 -1.96 -8.34
C ALA A 108 -11.50 -0.51 -7.81
N GLN A 109 -11.93 -0.30 -6.56
CA GLN A 109 -11.94 1.02 -5.95
C GLN A 109 -10.52 1.55 -5.72
N ILE A 110 -9.57 0.69 -5.33
CA ILE A 110 -8.15 1.06 -5.22
C ILE A 110 -7.60 1.50 -6.57
N ASP A 111 -7.79 0.72 -7.65
CA ASP A 111 -7.34 1.12 -8.99
C ASP A 111 -7.94 2.46 -9.42
N LYS A 112 -9.25 2.66 -9.21
CA LYS A 112 -9.93 3.92 -9.52
C LYS A 112 -9.38 5.11 -8.71
N MET A 113 -9.22 4.96 -7.41
CA MET A 113 -8.76 6.05 -6.52
C MET A 113 -7.29 6.38 -6.76
N THR A 114 -6.45 5.37 -7.03
CA THR A 114 -5.03 5.61 -7.36
C THR A 114 -4.84 6.31 -8.69
N ARG A 115 -5.66 6.01 -9.71
CA ARG A 115 -5.62 6.73 -11.00
C ARG A 115 -6.10 8.16 -10.94
N SER A 116 -7.06 8.46 -10.07
CA SER A 116 -7.61 9.81 -9.90
C SER A 116 -6.86 10.64 -8.85
N GLU A 117 -5.97 10.01 -8.09
CA GLU A 117 -5.27 10.58 -6.93
C GLU A 117 -6.19 11.20 -5.87
N ASP A 118 -7.47 10.83 -5.86
CA ASP A 118 -8.49 11.32 -4.92
C ASP A 118 -8.57 10.42 -3.68
N PHE A 119 -7.91 10.84 -2.61
CA PHE A 119 -7.87 10.16 -1.31
C PHE A 119 -8.44 11.05 -0.21
N PRO A 120 -9.77 11.18 -0.11
CA PRO A 120 -10.39 12.04 0.89
C PRO A 120 -10.09 11.53 2.30
N THR A 121 -10.21 12.43 3.27
CA THR A 121 -10.12 12.06 4.69
C THR A 121 -11.40 11.41 5.22
N ASP A 122 -12.53 11.61 4.54
CA ASP A 122 -13.81 11.06 4.97
C ASP A 122 -13.92 9.56 4.66
N THR A 123 -14.77 8.88 5.44
CA THR A 123 -15.11 7.48 5.17
C THR A 123 -15.95 7.39 3.89
N ARG A 124 -15.54 6.54 2.96
CA ARG A 124 -16.37 6.12 1.81
C ARG A 124 -16.76 4.67 1.97
N VAL A 125 -17.97 4.31 1.55
CA VAL A 125 -18.51 2.95 1.66
C VAL A 125 -19.17 2.60 0.34
N TRP A 126 -19.03 1.35 -0.09
CA TRP A 126 -19.60 0.88 -1.34
C TRP A 126 -20.43 -0.38 -1.17
N SER A 127 -21.53 -0.47 -1.93
CA SER A 127 -22.29 -1.72 -2.11
C SER A 127 -21.55 -2.67 -3.06
N LEU A 128 -21.94 -3.94 -3.13
CA LEU A 128 -21.37 -4.91 -4.09
C LEU A 128 -21.49 -4.47 -5.56
N ALA A 129 -22.48 -3.64 -5.90
CA ALA A 129 -22.63 -3.07 -7.24
C ALA A 129 -21.57 -1.98 -7.55
N GLY A 130 -20.77 -1.59 -6.55
CA GLY A 130 -19.77 -0.52 -6.66
C GLY A 130 -20.34 0.88 -6.48
N GLU A 131 -21.60 1.00 -6.04
CA GLU A 131 -22.25 2.27 -5.77
C GLU A 131 -21.79 2.85 -4.44
N ALA A 132 -21.47 4.14 -4.43
CA ALA A 132 -21.13 4.83 -3.20
C ALA A 132 -22.39 5.00 -2.33
N LEU A 133 -22.35 4.46 -1.12
CA LEU A 133 -23.44 4.53 -0.16
C LEU A 133 -23.37 5.83 0.64
N LYS A 134 -24.48 6.58 0.67
CA LYS A 134 -24.63 7.78 1.48
C LYS A 134 -25.32 7.42 2.79
N ASN A 135 -24.96 8.09 3.89
CA ASN A 135 -25.54 7.90 5.22
C ASN A 135 -25.50 6.44 5.74
N ARG A 136 -24.57 5.62 5.23
CA ARG A 136 -24.36 4.25 5.69
C ARG A 136 -23.35 4.25 6.83
N THR A 137 -23.76 3.72 7.99
CA THR A 137 -22.87 3.48 9.11
C THR A 137 -22.15 2.15 8.91
N VAL A 138 -20.85 2.14 9.16
CA VAL A 138 -20.00 0.93 9.21
C VAL A 138 -19.25 0.92 10.54
N PRO A 139 -18.77 -0.24 11.01
CA PRO A 139 -17.90 -0.33 12.18
C PRO A 139 -16.72 0.64 12.07
N ALA A 140 -16.34 1.25 13.19
CA ALA A 140 -15.13 2.06 13.23
C ALA A 140 -13.90 1.18 12.97
N PHE A 141 -12.94 1.71 12.20
CA PHE A 141 -11.65 1.04 12.03
C PHE A 141 -10.80 1.24 13.28
N GLU A 142 -10.32 0.13 13.83
CA GLU A 142 -9.47 0.09 15.02
C GLU A 142 -8.14 -0.56 14.62
N PRO A 143 -7.07 0.21 14.38
CA PRO A 143 -5.78 -0.37 14.05
C PRO A 143 -5.23 -1.20 15.21
N ARG A 144 -4.36 -2.17 14.91
CA ARG A 144 -3.59 -2.87 15.95
C ARG A 144 -2.83 -1.86 16.84
N PRO A 145 -2.64 -2.14 18.13
CA PRO A 145 -1.86 -1.27 19.01
C PRO A 145 -0.47 -0.98 18.44
N GLY A 146 -0.08 0.30 18.40
CA GLY A 146 1.21 0.73 17.87
C GLY A 146 1.34 0.72 16.34
N ALA A 147 0.27 0.43 15.59
CA ALA A 147 0.29 0.44 14.14
C ALA A 147 0.51 1.85 13.57
N ALA A 148 1.41 1.94 12.58
CA ALA A 148 1.62 3.15 11.80
C ALA A 148 0.56 3.29 10.71
N VAL A 149 -0.43 4.15 10.97
CA VAL A 149 -1.50 4.53 10.04
C VAL A 149 -1.46 6.03 9.81
N ARG A 150 -2.13 6.52 8.75
CA ARG A 150 -2.36 7.97 8.61
C ARG A 150 -3.15 8.40 9.85
N VAL A 151 -2.69 9.39 10.59
CA VAL A 151 -3.51 10.04 11.60
C VAL A 151 -3.49 11.50 11.27
N LYS A 152 -4.68 12.09 11.08
CA LYS A 152 -4.79 13.54 11.09
C LYS A 152 -4.53 13.94 12.56
N VAL A 153 -3.31 14.42 12.83
CA VAL A 153 -3.08 15.24 14.02
C VAL A 153 -4.00 16.44 13.82
N GLN A 154 -5.01 16.59 14.68
CA GLN A 154 -5.82 17.80 14.72
C GLN A 154 -4.95 18.96 15.19
#